data_AF-A0A1V4ZY50-F1
#
_entry.id   AF-A0A1V4ZY50-F1
#
_cell.length_a   1.000
_cell.length_b   1.000
_cell.length_c   1.000
_cell.angle_alpha   90.00
_cell.angle_beta   90.00
_cell.angle_gamma   90.00
#
_symmetry.space_group_name_H-M   'P 1'
#
loop_
_entity.id
_entity.type
_entity.pdbx_description
1 polymer ?
#
loop_
_entity_poly.entity_id
_entity_poly.type
_entity_poly.pdbx_seq_one_letter_code
_entity_poly.pdbx_strand_id
1 'polypeptide(L)'
;MTNVEIIESLIAASAGEGPSSVQDLLQTARARGLCGIARSVQKDPRWYILFLAGEPEGAVLNESKGMLFGNTAVYLLKGTEQFIFYPSDRPVVERLILGCRIYDRNILNRMLPSDIPQVAPAKEGGAGVFSMKVMKGDVPLHGQRVSIRKGGQVVGNDFTSREGKVSFRLLFGRYECVVHLRDLSTKVYEFEFNPDLIGQVVVLDIT
;
A
#
# COMPACT_ATOMS: atom_id res chain seq x y z
N MET A 1 21.37 9.29 29.47
CA MET A 1 21.09 8.04 28.75
C MET A 1 19.91 8.29 27.82
N THR A 2 20.07 8.13 26.51
CA THR A 2 19.00 8.35 25.53
C THR A 2 18.04 7.14 25.50
N ASN A 3 16.81 7.32 25.00
CA ASN A 3 15.85 6.21 24.88
C ASN A 3 16.40 5.02 24.08
N VAL A 4 17.26 5.26 23.09
CA VAL A 4 17.88 4.20 22.28
C VAL A 4 18.93 3.41 23.05
N GLU A 5 19.72 4.05 23.92
CA GLU A 5 20.70 3.36 24.76
C GLU A 5 20.02 2.39 25.74
N ILE A 6 18.87 2.78 26.28
CA ILE A 6 18.05 1.91 27.14
C ILE A 6 17.51 0.72 26.33
N ILE A 7 16.99 0.98 25.13
CA ILE A 7 16.48 -0.06 24.22
C ILE A 7 17.59 -1.07 23.86
N GLU A 8 18.77 -0.60 23.48
CA GLU A 8 19.90 -1.47 23.10
C GLU A 8 20.41 -2.30 24.30
N SER A 9 20.40 -1.74 25.52
CA SER A 9 20.73 -2.47 26.73
C SER A 9 19.73 -3.61 27.01
N LEU A 10 18.43 -3.35 26.85
CA LEU A 10 17.38 -4.36 27.01
C LEU A 10 17.48 -5.47 25.95
N ILE A 11 17.80 -5.10 24.72
CA ILE A 11 18.02 -6.05 23.62
C ILE A 11 19.22 -6.95 23.92
N ALA A 12 20.33 -6.39 24.41
CA ALA A 12 21.54 -7.15 24.72
C ALA A 12 21.32 -8.19 25.85
N ALA A 13 20.35 -7.97 26.72
CA ALA A 13 20.01 -8.86 27.83
C ALA A 13 18.98 -9.96 27.46
N SER A 14 18.46 -9.98 26.23
CA SER A 14 17.35 -10.84 25.82
C SER A 14 17.72 -11.70 24.61
N ALA A 15 17.19 -12.92 24.55
CA ALA A 15 17.33 -13.78 23.37
C ALA A 15 16.31 -13.36 22.30
N GLY A 16 16.79 -13.05 21.10
CA GLY A 16 15.94 -12.60 20.00
C GLY A 16 15.26 -13.75 19.23
N GLU A 17 14.04 -13.52 18.76
CA GLU A 17 13.28 -14.37 17.84
C GLU A 17 13.24 -13.71 16.45
N GLY A 18 13.60 -14.44 15.38
CA GLY A 18 13.62 -13.93 14.00
C GLY A 18 14.87 -14.35 13.23
N PRO A 19 15.18 -13.70 12.08
CA PRO A 19 14.54 -12.50 11.54
C PRO A 19 13.17 -12.77 10.90
N SER A 20 12.26 -11.80 11.00
CA SER A 20 10.91 -11.83 10.41
C SER A 20 10.61 -10.53 9.66
N SER A 21 9.71 -10.58 8.68
CA SER A 21 9.18 -9.37 8.06
C SER A 21 8.32 -8.58 9.07
N VAL A 22 8.08 -7.29 8.81
CA VAL A 22 7.16 -6.47 9.61
C VAL A 22 5.75 -7.10 9.63
N GLN A 23 5.34 -7.71 8.51
CA GLN A 23 4.03 -8.35 8.38
C GLN A 23 3.89 -9.55 9.32
N ASP A 24 4.82 -10.50 9.23
CA ASP A 24 4.81 -11.71 10.06
C ASP A 24 4.91 -11.36 11.53
N LEU A 25 5.70 -10.34 11.85
CA LEU A 25 5.86 -9.85 13.21
C LEU A 25 4.56 -9.25 13.74
N LEU A 26 3.85 -8.43 12.97
CA LEU A 26 2.55 -7.87 13.35
C LEU A 26 1.50 -8.99 13.58
N GLN A 27 1.45 -9.99 12.69
CA GLN A 27 0.53 -11.13 12.84
C GLN A 27 0.85 -11.96 14.08
N THR A 28 2.13 -12.31 14.26
CA THR A 28 2.60 -13.11 15.39
C THR A 28 2.42 -12.38 16.72
N ALA A 29 2.71 -11.08 16.75
CA ALA A 29 2.54 -10.25 17.93
C ALA A 29 1.10 -10.24 18.40
N ARG A 30 0.15 -10.04 17.48
CA ARG A 30 -1.28 -10.08 17.78
C ARG A 30 -1.76 -11.45 18.24
N ALA A 31 -1.38 -12.50 17.51
CA ALA A 31 -1.82 -13.86 17.83
C ALA A 31 -1.33 -14.33 19.21
N ARG A 32 -0.11 -13.93 19.62
CA ARG A 32 0.51 -14.34 20.89
C ARG A 32 0.41 -13.27 21.99
N GLY A 33 -0.15 -12.09 21.72
CA GLY A 33 -0.19 -10.97 22.67
C GLY A 33 1.20 -10.48 23.11
N LEU A 34 2.18 -10.46 22.20
CA LEU A 34 3.59 -10.23 22.55
C LEU A 34 3.84 -8.86 23.19
N CYS A 35 4.79 -8.83 24.13
CA CYS A 35 5.35 -7.61 24.71
C CYS A 35 6.86 -7.60 24.51
N GLY A 36 7.40 -6.54 23.91
CA GLY A 36 8.83 -6.46 23.64
C GLY A 36 9.21 -5.46 22.57
N ILE A 37 10.44 -5.59 22.08
CA ILE A 37 11.07 -4.65 21.15
C ILE A 37 11.53 -5.43 19.93
N ALA A 38 11.05 -5.04 18.76
CA ALA A 38 11.59 -5.50 17.50
C ALA A 38 12.64 -4.53 16.99
N ARG A 39 13.81 -5.03 16.63
CA ARG A 39 14.92 -4.25 16.07
C ARG A 39 15.23 -4.69 14.65
N SER A 40 15.44 -3.76 13.73
CA SER A 40 15.87 -4.10 12.38
C SER A 40 17.23 -4.79 12.37
N VAL A 41 17.38 -5.78 11.50
CA VAL A 41 18.67 -6.44 11.24
C VAL A 41 19.68 -5.43 10.66
N GLN A 42 19.21 -4.47 9.86
CA GLN A 42 20.03 -3.41 9.29
C GLN A 42 20.64 -2.51 10.39
N LYS A 43 21.93 -2.19 10.23
CA LYS A 43 22.70 -1.38 11.20
C LYS A 43 22.60 0.13 10.99
N ASP A 44 22.21 0.58 9.79
CA ASP A 44 21.97 1.99 9.48
C ASP A 44 21.05 2.09 8.24
N PRO A 45 19.86 2.74 8.33
CA PRO A 45 19.27 3.24 9.56
C PRO A 45 18.71 2.10 10.44
N ARG A 46 18.71 2.28 11.76
CA ARG A 46 18.20 1.31 12.74
C ARG A 46 16.77 1.60 13.12
N TRP A 47 15.91 0.61 12.96
CA TRP A 47 14.52 0.67 13.35
C TRP A 47 14.27 -0.07 14.64
N TYR A 48 13.36 0.48 15.44
CA TYR A 48 12.79 -0.17 16.60
C TYR A 48 11.27 -0.04 16.55
N ILE A 49 10.56 -1.14 16.77
CA ILE A 49 9.09 -1.17 16.92
C ILE A 49 8.79 -1.82 18.27
N LEU A 50 8.05 -1.12 19.12
CA LEU A 50 7.71 -1.56 20.46
C LEU A 50 6.29 -2.13 20.45
N PHE A 51 6.16 -3.36 20.93
CA PHE A 51 4.91 -4.09 20.99
C PHE A 51 4.42 -4.18 22.43
N LEU A 52 3.16 -3.82 22.65
CA LEU A 52 2.48 -3.95 23.93
C LEU A 52 1.19 -4.71 23.73
N ALA A 53 1.05 -5.85 24.42
CA ALA A 53 -0.09 -6.76 24.30
C ALA A 53 -0.44 -7.10 22.84
N GLY A 54 0.59 -7.29 22.01
CA GLY A 54 0.47 -7.63 20.60
C GLY A 54 0.31 -6.46 19.63
N GLU A 55 0.10 -5.23 20.12
CA GLU A 55 -0.05 -4.04 19.27
C GLU A 55 1.24 -3.23 19.16
N PRO A 56 1.59 -2.71 17.97
CA PRO A 56 2.74 -1.83 17.78
C PRO A 56 2.43 -0.42 18.30
N GLU A 57 2.76 -0.17 19.56
CA GLU A 57 2.41 1.07 20.26
C GLU A 57 3.53 2.14 20.21
N GLY A 58 4.75 1.77 19.82
CA GLY A 58 5.87 2.71 19.71
C GLY A 58 6.83 2.42 18.56
N ALA A 59 7.51 3.44 18.05
CA ALA A 59 8.56 3.28 17.04
C ALA A 59 9.66 4.32 17.17
N VAL A 60 10.88 3.90 16.85
CA VAL A 60 12.06 4.75 16.77
C VAL A 60 12.83 4.44 15.49
N LEU A 61 13.21 5.48 14.75
CA LEU A 61 14.20 5.40 13.69
C LEU A 61 15.45 6.12 14.16
N ASN A 62 16.58 5.42 14.20
CA ASN A 62 17.88 5.98 14.51
C ASN A 62 18.76 5.97 13.25
N GLU A 63 19.05 7.15 12.72
CA GLU A 63 19.87 7.37 11.54
C GLU A 63 20.98 8.38 11.83
N SER A 64 21.96 8.47 10.93
CA SER A 64 23.11 9.38 11.09
C SER A 64 22.75 10.87 11.30
N LYS A 65 21.58 11.30 10.81
CA LYS A 65 21.11 12.70 10.91
C LYS A 65 20.30 12.99 12.18
N GLY A 66 19.96 11.97 12.95
CA GLY A 66 19.17 12.12 14.16
C GLY A 66 18.19 10.95 14.39
N MET A 67 17.27 11.17 15.33
CA MET A 67 16.26 10.18 15.70
C MET A 67 14.86 10.68 15.37
N LEU A 68 14.04 9.81 14.79
CA LEU A 68 12.61 10.04 14.61
C LEU A 68 11.81 9.09 15.51
N PHE A 69 10.62 9.52 15.92
CA PHE A 69 9.80 8.83 16.90
C PHE A 69 8.36 8.70 16.40
N GLY A 70 7.67 7.64 16.84
CA GLY A 70 6.25 7.43 16.61
C GLY A 70 5.87 7.39 15.14
N ASN A 71 4.81 8.13 14.77
CA ASN A 71 4.28 8.17 13.40
C ASN A 71 5.37 8.52 12.37
N THR A 72 6.22 9.51 12.65
CA THR A 72 7.26 9.96 11.72
C THR A 72 8.29 8.88 11.45
N ALA A 73 8.62 8.07 12.46
CA ALA A 73 9.43 6.89 12.24
C ALA A 73 8.69 5.94 11.29
N VAL A 74 7.52 5.41 11.65
CA VAL A 74 6.84 4.38 10.84
C VAL A 74 6.51 4.81 9.41
N TYR A 75 6.37 6.11 9.12
CA TYR A 75 6.18 6.61 7.76
C TYR A 75 7.34 6.34 6.80
N LEU A 76 8.58 6.23 7.31
CA LEU A 76 9.76 5.99 6.48
C LEU A 76 10.10 4.51 6.33
N LEU A 77 9.33 3.63 6.97
CA LEU A 77 9.52 2.19 6.92
C LEU A 77 9.00 1.66 5.58
N LYS A 78 9.84 0.92 4.83
CA LYS A 78 9.53 0.49 3.45
C LYS A 78 8.80 -0.85 3.38
N GLY A 79 8.76 -1.59 4.48
CA GLY A 79 8.15 -2.92 4.56
C GLY A 79 9.06 -4.04 4.05
N THR A 80 10.27 -3.70 3.57
CA THR A 80 11.30 -4.67 3.15
C THR A 80 12.31 -4.97 4.26
N GLU A 81 12.24 -4.25 5.38
CA GLU A 81 13.08 -4.43 6.54
C GLU A 81 12.76 -5.75 7.25
N GLN A 82 13.80 -6.37 7.81
CA GLN A 82 13.67 -7.57 8.62
C GLN A 82 13.98 -7.23 10.07
N PHE A 83 13.25 -7.85 10.99
CA PHE A 83 13.31 -7.56 12.41
C PHE A 83 13.60 -8.80 13.23
N ILE A 84 14.39 -8.63 14.28
CA ILE A 84 14.53 -9.59 15.38
C ILE A 84 13.73 -9.04 16.56
N PHE A 85 12.84 -9.86 17.10
CA PHE A 85 12.01 -9.52 18.26
C PHE A 85 12.66 -9.94 19.56
N TYR A 86 12.73 -9.03 20.52
CA TYR A 86 13.31 -9.26 21.83
C TYR A 86 12.19 -9.12 22.87
N PRO A 87 11.77 -10.20 23.53
CA PRO A 87 10.74 -10.13 24.57
C PRO A 87 11.25 -9.28 25.74
N SER A 88 10.32 -8.53 26.35
CA SER A 88 10.60 -7.68 27.50
C SER A 88 9.37 -7.53 28.39
N ASP A 89 9.61 -7.22 29.67
CA ASP A 89 8.55 -7.07 30.66
C ASP A 89 7.61 -5.91 30.31
N ARG A 90 6.31 -6.15 30.45
CA ARG A 90 5.26 -5.18 30.12
C ARG A 90 5.48 -3.78 30.72
N PRO A 91 5.81 -3.61 32.01
CA PRO A 91 6.01 -2.27 32.60
C PRO A 91 7.19 -1.52 31.97
N VAL A 92 8.22 -2.24 31.52
CA VAL A 92 9.39 -1.66 30.84
C VAL A 92 8.97 -1.11 29.48
N VAL A 93 8.23 -1.91 28.70
CA VAL A 93 7.75 -1.52 27.39
C VAL A 93 6.76 -0.35 27.47
N GLU A 94 5.82 -0.37 28.41
CA GLU A 94 4.87 0.72 28.66
C GLU A 94 5.59 2.06 28.90
N ARG A 95 6.66 2.04 29.70
CA ARG A 95 7.45 3.24 30.00
C ARG A 95 8.19 3.76 28.77
N LEU A 96 8.73 2.88 27.92
CA LEU A 96 9.44 3.26 26.70
C LEU A 96 8.48 3.87 25.66
N ILE A 97 7.27 3.33 25.54
CA ILE A 97 6.25 3.82 24.59
C ILE A 97 5.92 5.30 24.82
N LEU A 98 5.95 5.78 26.06
CA LEU A 98 5.67 7.20 26.38
C LEU A 98 6.54 8.18 25.58
N GLY A 99 7.78 7.79 25.24
CA GLY A 99 8.70 8.62 24.47
C GLY A 99 8.68 8.40 22.96
N CYS A 100 7.91 7.42 22.45
CA CYS A 100 7.98 7.02 21.04
C CYS A 100 6.64 6.56 20.45
N ARG A 101 5.54 7.00 21.05
CA ARG A 101 4.19 6.49 20.76
C ARG A 101 3.78 6.63 19.29
N ILE A 102 3.21 5.57 18.74
CA ILE A 102 2.50 5.58 17.46
C ILE A 102 1.02 5.91 17.75
N TYR A 103 0.53 7.02 17.19
CA TYR A 103 -0.88 7.40 17.29
C TYR A 103 -1.69 6.84 16.13
N ASP A 104 -1.13 6.84 14.91
CA ASP A 104 -1.78 6.30 13.72
C ASP A 104 -1.28 4.90 13.41
N ARG A 105 -1.87 3.90 14.07
CA ARG A 105 -1.52 2.48 13.90
C ARG A 105 -1.91 1.94 12.52
N ASN A 106 -2.75 2.66 11.78
CA ASN A 106 -3.16 2.23 10.44
C ASN A 106 -1.98 2.21 9.47
N ILE A 107 -0.93 3.01 9.73
CA ILE A 107 0.29 3.05 8.91
C ILE A 107 0.93 1.66 8.83
N LEU A 108 1.05 0.96 9.96
CA LEU A 108 1.60 -0.40 10.02
C LEU A 108 0.58 -1.45 9.56
N ASN A 109 -0.72 -1.22 9.81
CA ASN A 109 -1.77 -2.14 9.34
C ASN A 109 -1.87 -2.18 7.81
N ARG A 110 -1.59 -1.07 7.12
CA ARG A 110 -1.51 -1.05 5.64
C ARG A 110 -0.38 -1.91 5.09
N MET A 111 0.62 -2.23 5.92
CA MET A 111 1.70 -3.12 5.51
C MET A 111 1.30 -4.60 5.60
N LEU A 112 0.31 -4.97 6.43
CA LEU A 112 -0.21 -6.33 6.40
C LEU A 112 -0.80 -6.64 5.03
N PRO A 113 -0.72 -7.89 4.56
CA PRO A 113 -1.55 -8.33 3.45
C PRO A 113 -2.99 -7.96 3.82
N SER A 114 -3.55 -6.99 3.10
CA SER A 114 -4.99 -6.91 3.06
C SER A 114 -5.43 -8.22 2.41
N ASP A 115 -6.49 -8.83 2.93
CA ASP A 115 -7.26 -9.76 2.12
C ASP A 115 -7.60 -8.96 0.85
N ILE A 116 -6.82 -9.16 -0.21
CA ILE A 116 -7.35 -9.00 -1.56
C ILE A 116 -8.58 -9.90 -1.47
N PRO A 117 -9.82 -9.36 -1.54
CA PRO A 117 -10.97 -10.24 -1.55
C PRO A 117 -10.63 -11.30 -2.58
N GLN A 118 -10.57 -12.56 -2.15
CA GLN A 118 -10.65 -13.65 -3.08
C GLN A 118 -12.02 -13.44 -3.70
N VAL A 119 -12.04 -12.67 -4.80
CA VAL A 119 -13.04 -12.82 -5.83
C VAL A 119 -12.86 -14.27 -6.16
N ALA A 120 -13.70 -15.13 -5.56
CA ALA A 120 -13.81 -16.53 -5.93
C ALA A 120 -13.68 -16.51 -7.45
N PRO A 121 -12.69 -17.21 -8.04
CA PRO A 121 -12.36 -17.03 -9.44
C PRO A 121 -13.69 -17.12 -10.16
N ALA A 122 -14.16 -15.96 -10.64
CA ALA A 122 -15.38 -15.93 -11.41
C ALA A 122 -14.96 -16.79 -12.58
N LYS A 123 -15.51 -18.00 -12.61
CA LYS A 123 -15.37 -18.85 -13.78
C LYS A 123 -15.72 -17.93 -14.94
N GLU A 124 -14.74 -17.76 -15.83
CA GLU A 124 -14.79 -16.96 -17.04
C GLU A 124 -14.57 -15.45 -16.86
N GLY A 125 -13.33 -15.03 -17.09
CA GLY A 125 -12.98 -13.63 -17.25
C GLY A 125 -11.51 -13.53 -17.61
N GLY A 126 -11.14 -13.94 -18.83
CA GLY A 126 -9.78 -13.76 -19.32
C GLY A 126 -9.32 -12.31 -19.19
N ALA A 127 -8.01 -12.10 -19.07
CA ALA A 127 -7.42 -10.77 -18.91
C ALA A 127 -6.81 -10.30 -20.24
N GLY A 128 -6.91 -8.99 -20.52
CA GLY A 128 -6.34 -8.40 -21.73
C GLY A 128 -6.09 -6.91 -21.60
N VAL A 129 -5.44 -6.33 -22.61
CA VAL A 129 -5.26 -4.89 -22.72
C VAL A 129 -6.33 -4.34 -23.65
N PHE A 130 -7.26 -3.58 -23.10
CA PHE A 130 -8.23 -2.82 -23.86
C PHE A 130 -7.60 -1.49 -24.30
N SER A 131 -7.61 -1.20 -25.61
CA SER A 131 -7.09 0.05 -26.15
C SER A 131 -8.20 0.83 -26.84
N MET A 132 -8.25 2.14 -26.62
CA MET A 132 -9.15 3.02 -27.37
C MET A 132 -8.44 4.28 -27.86
N LYS A 133 -8.99 4.91 -28.90
CA LYS A 133 -8.71 6.28 -29.33
C LYS A 133 -9.92 7.16 -29.07
N VAL A 134 -9.73 8.22 -28.29
CA VAL A 134 -10.77 9.21 -28.00
C VAL A 134 -10.68 10.33 -29.05
N MET A 135 -11.77 10.53 -29.75
CA MET A 135 -11.88 11.47 -30.87
C MET A 135 -13.04 12.45 -30.63
N LYS A 136 -12.97 13.63 -31.24
CA LYS A 136 -14.11 14.54 -31.40
C LYS A 136 -14.26 14.82 -32.89
N GLY A 137 -15.19 14.13 -33.55
CA GLY A 137 -15.15 13.99 -35.01
C GLY A 137 -13.82 13.35 -35.44
N ASP A 138 -13.15 13.93 -36.44
CA ASP A 138 -11.88 13.40 -36.95
C ASP A 138 -10.63 13.84 -36.15
N VAL A 139 -10.80 14.58 -35.05
CA VAL A 139 -9.67 15.13 -34.27
C VAL A 139 -9.38 14.27 -33.03
N PRO A 140 -8.17 13.71 -32.88
CA PRO A 140 -7.77 13.00 -31.67
C PRO A 140 -7.62 13.95 -30.49
N LEU A 141 -8.18 13.57 -29.34
CA LEU A 141 -8.12 14.38 -28.14
C LEU A 141 -6.91 13.99 -27.29
N HIS A 142 -5.91 14.85 -27.21
CA HIS A 142 -4.70 14.66 -26.39
C HIS A 142 -4.86 15.21 -24.96
N GLY A 143 -4.29 14.51 -23.98
CA GLY A 143 -4.27 14.91 -22.57
C GLY A 143 -5.63 14.81 -21.90
N GLN A 144 -6.57 14.09 -22.51
CA GLN A 144 -7.92 13.92 -22.05
C GLN A 144 -7.94 12.85 -20.95
N ARG A 145 -8.42 13.19 -19.75
CA ARG A 145 -8.55 12.22 -18.65
C ARG A 145 -9.67 11.25 -18.97
N VAL A 146 -9.36 9.96 -18.89
CA VAL A 146 -10.29 8.85 -19.08
C VAL A 146 -10.28 7.97 -17.82
N SER A 147 -11.43 7.46 -17.42
CA SER A 147 -11.55 6.53 -16.29
C SER A 147 -12.45 5.36 -16.66
N ILE A 148 -12.06 4.14 -16.32
CA ILE A 148 -12.87 2.94 -16.48
C ILE A 148 -13.48 2.60 -15.13
N ARG A 149 -14.79 2.35 -15.08
CA ARG A 149 -15.52 1.93 -13.88
C ARG A 149 -16.18 0.57 -14.06
N LYS A 150 -16.29 -0.17 -12.97
CA LYS A 150 -17.08 -1.41 -12.87
C LYS A 150 -17.91 -1.34 -11.59
N GLY A 151 -19.24 -1.38 -11.72
CA GLY A 151 -20.15 -1.25 -10.57
C GLY A 151 -19.95 0.07 -9.80
N GLY A 152 -19.74 1.18 -10.51
CA GLY A 152 -19.52 2.51 -9.92
C GLY A 152 -18.11 2.75 -9.34
N GLN A 153 -17.26 1.72 -9.21
CA GLN A 153 -15.89 1.86 -8.73
C GLN A 153 -14.91 2.08 -9.88
N VAL A 154 -13.98 3.02 -9.75
CA VAL A 154 -12.92 3.25 -10.74
C VAL A 154 -11.88 2.13 -10.66
N VAL A 155 -11.71 1.40 -11.76
CA VAL A 155 -10.76 0.26 -11.89
C VAL A 155 -9.55 0.60 -12.74
N GLY A 156 -9.56 1.74 -13.42
CA GLY A 156 -8.42 2.26 -14.17
C GLY A 156 -8.63 3.72 -14.54
N ASN A 157 -7.55 4.49 -14.63
CA ASN A 157 -7.58 5.87 -15.08
C ASN A 157 -6.25 6.22 -15.76
N ASP A 158 -6.33 6.99 -16.83
CA ASP A 158 -5.15 7.43 -17.56
C ASP A 158 -5.49 8.66 -18.43
N PHE A 159 -4.49 9.26 -19.05
CA PHE A 159 -4.63 10.37 -19.97
C PHE A 159 -4.34 9.93 -21.40
N THR A 160 -5.11 10.44 -22.35
CA THR A 160 -4.88 10.12 -23.75
C THR A 160 -3.54 10.67 -24.26
N SER A 161 -2.86 9.87 -25.08
CA SER A 161 -1.63 10.25 -25.78
C SER A 161 -1.89 11.28 -26.88
N ARG A 162 -0.84 11.73 -27.58
CA ARG A 162 -0.95 12.70 -28.68
C ARG A 162 -1.86 12.23 -29.82
N GLU A 163 -2.01 10.91 -29.98
CA GLU A 163 -2.92 10.31 -30.96
C GLU A 163 -4.33 10.04 -30.41
N GLY A 164 -4.65 10.58 -29.22
CA GLY A 164 -5.91 10.30 -28.54
C GLY A 164 -5.99 8.90 -27.93
N LYS A 165 -4.90 8.11 -27.96
CA LYS A 165 -4.89 6.71 -27.53
C LYS A 165 -4.75 6.58 -26.01
N VAL A 166 -5.48 5.65 -25.42
CA VAL A 166 -5.35 5.21 -24.03
C VAL A 166 -5.51 3.69 -23.94
N SER A 167 -4.94 3.05 -22.92
CA SER A 167 -4.99 1.59 -22.77
C SER A 167 -5.11 1.17 -21.31
N PHE A 168 -5.90 0.14 -21.05
CA PHE A 168 -6.19 -0.38 -19.70
C PHE A 168 -6.05 -1.89 -19.66
N ARG A 169 -5.44 -2.43 -18.61
CA ARG A 169 -5.44 -3.87 -18.34
C ARG A 169 -6.72 -4.22 -17.60
N LEU A 170 -7.61 -4.97 -18.24
CA LEU A 170 -8.95 -5.30 -17.74
C LEU A 170 -9.18 -6.82 -17.78
N LEU A 171 -10.08 -7.29 -16.93
CA LEU A 171 -10.71 -8.60 -17.08
C LEU A 171 -11.85 -8.47 -18.10
N PHE A 172 -12.26 -9.57 -18.73
CA PHE A 172 -13.46 -9.54 -19.55
C PHE A 172 -14.71 -9.19 -18.73
N GLY A 173 -15.66 -8.51 -19.36
CA GLY A 173 -16.91 -8.09 -18.75
C GLY A 173 -17.31 -6.66 -19.10
N ARG A 174 -18.37 -6.18 -18.45
CA ARG A 174 -18.96 -4.87 -18.71
C ARG A 174 -18.35 -3.78 -17.84
N TYR A 175 -18.20 -2.60 -18.45
CA TYR A 175 -17.53 -1.44 -17.88
C TYR A 175 -18.20 -0.14 -18.35
N GLU A 176 -17.95 0.91 -17.60
CA GLU A 176 -18.23 2.29 -18.01
C GLU A 176 -16.91 2.99 -18.32
N CYS A 177 -16.81 3.65 -19.46
CA CYS A 177 -15.75 4.59 -19.79
C CYS A 177 -16.24 6.02 -19.53
N VAL A 178 -15.52 6.75 -18.69
CA VAL A 178 -15.83 8.12 -18.31
C VAL A 178 -14.75 9.05 -18.89
N VAL A 179 -15.15 9.96 -19.76
CA VAL A 179 -14.29 10.97 -20.37
C VAL A 179 -14.55 12.31 -19.68
N HIS A 180 -13.52 12.91 -19.07
CA HIS A 180 -13.64 14.12 -18.24
C HIS A 180 -13.31 15.40 -19.03
N LEU A 181 -14.30 16.06 -19.61
CA LEU A 181 -14.08 17.21 -20.49
C LEU A 181 -13.43 18.40 -19.76
N ARG A 182 -12.84 19.31 -20.54
CA ARG A 182 -12.11 20.48 -20.00
C ARG A 182 -13.01 21.47 -19.24
N ASP A 183 -14.30 21.46 -19.53
CA ASP A 183 -15.32 22.25 -18.83
C ASP A 183 -15.80 21.61 -17.51
N LEU A 184 -15.08 20.57 -17.05
CA LEU A 184 -15.39 19.77 -15.85
C LEU A 184 -16.63 18.87 -15.99
N SER A 185 -17.29 18.84 -17.16
CA SER A 185 -18.35 17.88 -17.43
C SER A 185 -17.77 16.49 -17.75
N THR A 186 -18.62 15.47 -17.68
CA THR A 186 -18.23 14.08 -17.99
C THR A 186 -19.19 13.45 -18.99
N LYS A 187 -18.65 12.72 -19.96
CA LYS A 187 -19.42 11.80 -20.81
C LYS A 187 -19.14 10.36 -20.38
N VAL A 188 -20.19 9.55 -20.27
CA VAL A 188 -20.13 8.16 -19.79
C VAL A 188 -20.60 7.22 -20.91
N TYR A 189 -19.85 6.16 -21.16
CA TYR A 189 -20.11 5.18 -22.21
C TYR A 189 -20.00 3.77 -21.65
N GLU A 190 -21.00 2.93 -21.88
CA GLU A 190 -20.92 1.53 -21.50
C GLU A 190 -20.25 0.69 -22.61
N PHE A 191 -19.41 -0.26 -22.22
CA PHE A 191 -18.81 -1.22 -23.14
C PHE A 191 -18.61 -2.57 -22.47
N GLU A 192 -18.53 -3.63 -23.29
CA GLU A 192 -18.17 -4.97 -22.86
C GLU A 192 -16.80 -5.33 -23.43
N PHE A 193 -15.84 -5.60 -22.55
CA PHE A 193 -14.53 -6.11 -22.96
C PHE A 193 -14.58 -7.62 -23.09
N ASN A 194 -14.35 -8.11 -24.30
CA ASN A 194 -14.35 -9.54 -24.65
C ASN A 194 -13.04 -9.90 -25.39
N PRO A 195 -12.76 -11.19 -25.63
CA PRO A 195 -11.52 -11.62 -26.28
C PRO A 195 -11.27 -10.98 -27.66
N ASP A 196 -12.32 -10.70 -28.43
CA ASP A 196 -12.21 -10.20 -29.82
C ASP A 196 -11.62 -8.80 -29.88
N LEU A 197 -11.72 -8.03 -28.80
CA LEU A 197 -11.16 -6.69 -28.68
C LEU A 197 -9.67 -6.68 -28.30
N ILE A 198 -9.06 -7.84 -28.01
CA ILE A 198 -7.63 -7.92 -27.73
C ILE A 198 -6.84 -7.56 -28.99
N GLY A 199 -5.91 -6.61 -28.85
CA GLY A 199 -5.08 -6.13 -29.96
C GLY A 199 -5.79 -5.14 -30.89
N GLN A 200 -7.10 -4.93 -30.72
CA GLN A 200 -7.84 -3.90 -31.43
C GLN A 200 -7.73 -2.55 -30.71
N VAL A 201 -7.89 -1.47 -31.47
CA VAL A 201 -7.99 -0.11 -30.93
C VAL A 201 -9.38 0.43 -31.27
N VAL A 202 -10.25 0.46 -30.28
CA VAL A 202 -11.62 0.94 -30.44
C VAL A 202 -11.63 2.45 -30.60
N VAL A 203 -12.43 2.98 -31.53
CA VAL A 203 -12.61 4.43 -31.69
C VAL A 203 -13.83 4.86 -30.89
N LEU A 204 -13.64 5.82 -29.99
CA LEU A 204 -14.69 6.47 -29.23
C LEU A 204 -14.82 7.92 -29.69
N ASP A 205 -15.85 8.22 -30.49
CA ASP A 205 -16.21 9.60 -30.82
C ASP A 205 -17.09 10.18 -29.72
N ILE A 206 -16.64 11.30 -29.15
CA ILE A 206 -17.31 11.98 -28.05
C ILE A 206 -18.03 13.26 -28.49
N THR A 207 -18.42 13.36 -29.76
CA THR A 207 -19.29 14.44 -30.25
C THR A 207 -20.60 14.53 -29.45
#